data_AF-A0A2B5IR29-F1
#
_entry.id   AF-A0A2B5IR29-F1
#
_cell.length_a   1.000
_cell.length_b   1.000
_cell.length_c   1.000
_cell.angle_alpha   90.00
_cell.angle_beta   90.00
_cell.angle_gamma   90.00
#
_symmetry.space_group_name_H-M   'P 1'
#
loop_
_entity.id
_entity.type
_entity.pdbx_description
1 polymer ?
#
loop_
_entity_poly.entity_id
_entity_poly.type
_entity_poly.pdbx_seq_one_letter_code
_entity_poly.pdbx_strand_id
1 'polypeptide(L)' 'MSRKGNCLDNAAIESFYSSLKSELFYSQEKQLLHDYIEYYNTERIHEKLHYLSPIEYKKQVA' A
#
# COMPACT_ATOMS: atom_id res chain seq x y z
N MET A 1 -21.63 -7.20 -18.01
CA MET A 1 -22.25 -6.51 -16.86
C MET A 1 -21.17 -6.28 -15.82
N SER A 2 -20.91 -5.03 -15.43
CA SER A 2 -19.96 -4.73 -14.34
C SER A 2 -20.57 -5.25 -13.03
N ARG A 3 -19.82 -6.06 -12.27
CA ARG A 3 -20.23 -6.49 -10.93
C ARG A 3 -20.37 -5.23 -10.06
N LYS A 4 -21.43 -5.13 -9.25
CA LYS A 4 -21.51 -4.09 -8.21
C LYS A 4 -20.28 -4.21 -7.31
N GLY A 5 -19.48 -3.15 -7.21
CA GLY A 5 -18.32 -3.10 -6.31
C GLY A 5 -18.76 -3.31 -4.86
N ASN A 6 -17.96 -4.06 -4.12
CA ASN A 6 -18.11 -4.23 -2.68
C ASN A 6 -17.12 -3.30 -1.96
N CYS A 7 -17.34 -3.02 -0.67
CA CYS A 7 -16.47 -2.12 0.11
C CYS A 7 -15.04 -2.68 0.30
N LEU A 8 -14.87 -4.00 0.24
CA LEU A 8 -13.55 -4.64 0.38
C LEU A 8 -12.67 -4.43 -0.86
N ASP A 9 -13.27 -4.23 -2.04
CA ASP A 9 -12.54 -3.93 -3.27
C ASP A 9 -11.72 -2.63 -3.14
N ASN A 10 -12.21 -1.67 -2.33
CA ASN A 10 -11.56 -0.37 -2.09
C ASN A 10 -10.74 -0.32 -0.79
N ALA A 11 -10.98 -1.23 0.15
CA ALA A 11 -10.37 -1.18 1.48
C ALA A 11 -8.84 -1.15 1.47
N ALA A 12 -8.21 -1.87 0.53
CA ALA A 12 -6.75 -1.92 0.41
C ALA A 12 -6.16 -0.57 -0.01
N ILE A 13 -6.75 0.08 -1.02
CA ILE A 13 -6.26 1.37 -1.52
C ILE A 13 -6.58 2.51 -0.54
N GLU A 14 -7.71 2.45 0.17
CA GLU A 14 -8.03 3.40 1.24
C GLU A 14 -7.04 3.33 2.40
N SER A 15 -6.67 2.10 2.81
CA SER A 15 -5.66 1.90 3.86
C SER A 15 -4.31 2.49 3.45
N PHE A 16 -3.88 2.23 2.21
CA PHE A 16 -2.65 2.80 1.65
C PHE A 16 -2.68 4.34 1.67
N TYR A 17 -3.76 4.97 1.19
CA TYR A 17 -3.89 6.42 1.17
C TYR A 17 -3.92 7.05 2.56
N SER A 18 -4.53 6.37 3.55
CA SER A 18 -4.52 6.82 4.94
C SER A 18 -3.08 6.86 5.50
N SER A 19 -2.32 5.78 5.32
CA SER A 19 -0.90 5.71 5.71
C SER A 19 -0.05 6.77 4.99
N LEU A 20 -0.23 6.89 3.68
CA LEU A 20 0.49 7.86 2.85
C LEU A 20 0.28 9.29 3.34
N LYS A 21 -0.97 9.69 3.61
CA LYS A 21 -1.29 11.03 4.10
C LYS A 21 -0.75 11.29 5.51
N SER A 22 -0.72 10.26 6.36
CA SER A 22 -0.18 10.37 7.72
C SER A 22 1.34 10.50 7.73
N GLU A 23 2.02 9.75 6.87
CA GLU A 23 3.48 9.64 6.83
C GLU A 23 4.13 10.76 5.98
N LEU A 24 3.42 11.27 4.97
CA LEU A 24 3.87 12.37 4.10
C LEU A 24 3.12 13.70 4.36
N PHE A 25 2.48 13.86 5.54
CA PHE A 25 1.57 14.98 5.83
C PHE A 25 2.15 16.37 5.53
N TYR A 26 3.46 16.57 5.71
CA TYR A 26 4.14 17.86 5.51
C TYR A 26 4.82 18.01 4.13
N SER A 27 4.81 16.99 3.29
CA SER A 27 5.63 16.93 2.09
C SER A 27 4.79 16.68 0.83
N GLN A 28 4.66 17.70 -0.02
CA GLN A 28 3.97 17.60 -1.31
C GLN A 28 4.91 17.36 -2.51
N GLU A 29 6.16 16.99 -2.24
CA GLU A 29 7.15 16.78 -3.29
C GLU A 29 6.90 15.46 -4.01
N LYS A 30 6.83 15.51 -5.34
CA LYS A 30 6.58 14.33 -6.18
C LYS A 30 7.64 13.24 -6.00
N GLN A 31 8.88 13.62 -5.73
CA GLN A 31 9.97 12.67 -5.51
C GLN A 31 9.73 11.81 -4.27
N LEU A 32 9.34 12.43 -3.15
CA LEU A 32 9.01 11.73 -1.90
C LEU A 32 7.84 10.76 -2.06
N LEU A 33 6.90 11.05 -2.95
CA LEU A 33 5.82 10.13 -3.28
C LEU A 33 6.34 8.86 -3.98
N HIS A 34 7.26 9.00 -4.93
CA HIS A 34 7.86 7.86 -5.63
C HIS A 34 8.69 7.00 -4.67
N ASP A 35 9.54 7.64 -3.86
CA ASP A 35 10.36 6.95 -2.86
C ASP A 35 9.47 6.21 -1.83
N TYR A 36 8.39 6.85 -1.38
CA TYR A 36 7.44 6.22 -0.46
C TYR A 36 6.71 5.03 -1.09
N ILE A 37 6.32 5.12 -2.37
CA ILE A 37 5.68 3.99 -3.07
C ILE A 37 6.65 2.83 -3.21
N GLU A 38 7.92 3.10 -3.52
CA GLU A 38 8.95 2.06 -3.57
C GLU A 38 9.09 1.40 -2.19
N TYR A 39 9.39 2.18 -1.16
CA TYR A 39 9.47 1.74 0.24
C TYR A 39 8.24 0.90 0.66
N TYR A 40 7.03 1.39 0.38
CA TYR A 40 5.79 0.70 0.75
C TYR A 40 5.70 -0.70 0.13
N ASN A 41 6.18 -0.88 -1.10
CA ASN A 41 6.07 -2.14 -1.82
C ASN A 41 7.22 -3.11 -1.56
N THR A 42 8.44 -2.61 -1.36
CA THR A 42 9.66 -3.42 -1.27
C THR A 42 10.10 -3.69 0.17
N GLU A 43 9.89 -2.74 1.09
CA GLU A 43 10.50 -2.76 2.42
C GLU A 43 9.49 -2.72 3.57
N ARG A 44 8.32 -2.11 3.38
CA ARG A 44 7.34 -1.96 4.45
C ARG A 44 6.80 -3.31 4.90
N ILE A 45 6.99 -3.60 6.18
CA ILE A 45 6.53 -4.83 6.82
C ILE A 45 5.07 -4.67 7.26
N HIS A 46 4.22 -5.63 6.90
CA HIS A 46 2.84 -5.71 7.39
C HIS A 46 2.64 -6.98 8.23
N GLU A 47 2.17 -6.84 9.47
CA GLU A 47 1.83 -7.97 10.35
C GLU A 47 0.83 -8.93 9.69
N LYS A 48 -0.17 -8.38 8.99
CA LYS A 48 -1.18 -9.14 8.23
C LYS A 48 -0.59 -9.97 7.08
N LEU A 49 0.62 -9.65 6.63
CA LEU A 49 1.34 -10.36 5.56
C LEU A 49 2.44 -11.26 6.12
N HIS A 50 2.32 -11.73 7.37
CA HIS A 50 3.33 -12.55 8.04
C HIS A 50 4.69 -11.85 8.18
N TYR A 51 4.66 -10.53 8.43
CA TYR A 51 5.86 -9.70 8.54
C TYR A 51 6.69 -9.63 7.24
N LEU A 52 6.02 -9.68 6.10
CA LEU A 52 6.64 -9.53 4.77
C LEU A 52 6.24 -8.20 4.14
N SER A 53 7.04 -7.75 3.17
CA SER A 53 6.63 -6.67 2.29
C SER A 53 5.58 -7.13 1.26
N PRO A 54 4.79 -6.20 0.68
CA PRO A 54 3.77 -6.56 -0.31
C PRO A 54 4.33 -7.35 -1.50
N ILE A 55 5.53 -7.01 -1.99
CA ILE A 55 6.17 -7.74 -3.08
C ILE A 55 6.64 -9.12 -2.63
N GLU A 56 7.22 -9.25 -1.43
CA GLU A 56 7.66 -10.54 -0.89
C GLU A 56 6.49 -11.49 -0.67
N TYR A 57 5.41 -11.00 -0.07
CA TYR A 57 4.18 -11.76 0.09
C TYR A 57 3.63 -12.22 -1.25
N LYS A 58 3.59 -11.33 -2.26
CA LYS A 58 3.16 -11.68 -3.62
C LYS A 58 4.03 -12.79 -4.24
N LYS A 59 5.34 -12.80 -3.99
CA LYS A 59 6.26 -13.84 -4.49
C LYS A 59 6.03 -15.20 -3.81
N GLN A 60 5.59 -15.23 -2.56
CA GLN A 60 5.33 -16.47 -1.83
C GLN A 60 3.95 -17.08 -2.14
N VAL A 61 2.97 -16.24 -2.47
CA VAL A 61 1.57 -16.67 -2.77
C VAL A 61 1.36 -16.99 -4.25
N ALA A 62 2.28 -16.59 -5.13
CA ALA A 62 2.28 -16.94 -6.56
C ALA A 62 2.69 -18.40 -6.79
#